data_AF-A0A8T5GS88-F1
#
_entry.id   AF-A0A8T5GS88-F1
#
_cell.length_a   1.000
_cell.length_b   1.000
_cell.length_c   1.000
_cell.angle_alpha   90.00
_cell.angle_beta   90.00
_cell.angle_gamma   90.00
#
_symmetry.space_group_name_H-M   'P 1'
#
loop_
_entity.id
_entity.type
_entity.pdbx_description
1 polymer ?
#
loop_
_entity_poly.entity_id
_entity_poly.type
_entity_poly.pdbx_seq_one_letter_code
_entity_poly.pdbx_strand_id
1 'polypeptide(L)'
;EWLIKAIELIPANQRPDLKVAGDGVAAEAVHQLLLREASRLGIHLQLSAAFEAHDLPELMADVDVMYAMYEPQRGNIVQGALPVKMFDAASFGVPTVVNSDCLMGEICLEEALGVPAPWGDPEAISAALLSLRGTNVEPTDRGLEQQTALIAAVESLL
;
A
#
# COMPACT_ATOMS: atom_id res chain seq x y z
N GLU A 1 12.10 5.13 5.36
CA GLU A 1 13.00 6.11 4.70
C GLU A 1 12.86 6.13 3.17
N TRP A 2 12.68 4.98 2.50
CA TRP A 2 12.61 4.93 1.02
C TRP A 2 11.48 5.74 0.40
N LEU A 3 10.30 5.76 1.02
CA LEU A 3 9.19 6.62 0.59
C LEU A 3 9.58 8.11 0.55
N ILE A 4 10.28 8.61 1.57
CA ILE A 4 10.71 10.01 1.64
C ILE A 4 11.70 10.32 0.51
N LYS A 5 12.67 9.43 0.30
CA LYS A 5 13.65 9.55 -0.80
C LYS A 5 12.96 9.53 -2.17
N ALA A 6 11.96 8.67 -2.34
CA ALA A 6 11.19 8.58 -3.59
C ALA A 6 10.36 9.86 -3.86
N ILE A 7 9.71 10.41 -2.82
CA ILE A 7 8.96 11.68 -2.93
C ILE A 7 9.91 12.85 -3.24
N GLU A 8 11.12 12.85 -2.69
CA GLU A 8 12.11 13.90 -2.96
C GLU A 8 12.49 13.99 -4.45
N LEU A 9 12.54 12.85 -5.14
CA LEU A 9 12.80 12.75 -6.59
C LEU A 9 11.64 13.28 -7.45
N ILE A 10 10.43 13.38 -6.91
CA ILE A 10 9.27 13.90 -7.64
C ILE A 10 9.39 15.44 -7.72
N PRO A 11 9.14 16.05 -8.90
CA PRO A 11 9.09 17.50 -9.03
C PRO A 11 8.19 18.16 -7.98
N ALA A 12 8.64 19.27 -7.39
CA ALA A 12 7.99 19.87 -6.22
C ALA A 12 6.48 20.13 -6.41
N ASN A 13 6.05 20.50 -7.61
CA ASN A 13 4.65 20.75 -7.96
C ASN A 13 3.80 19.49 -8.22
N GLN A 14 4.39 18.31 -8.09
CA GLN A 14 3.76 17.00 -8.31
C GLN A 14 3.91 16.05 -7.12
N ARG A 15 4.57 16.50 -6.04
CA ARG A 15 4.77 15.67 -4.85
C ARG A 15 3.42 15.38 -4.20
N PRO A 16 3.17 14.14 -3.77
CA PRO A 16 1.95 13.80 -3.06
C PRO A 16 1.99 14.38 -1.64
N ASP A 17 0.80 14.60 -1.09
CA ASP A 17 0.64 14.74 0.35
C ASP A 17 0.82 13.37 1.02
N LEU A 18 1.20 13.39 2.30
CA LEU A 18 1.48 12.15 3.04
C LEU A 18 0.49 12.00 4.20
N LYS A 19 -0.23 10.87 4.23
CA LYS A 19 -1.05 10.43 5.36
C LYS A 19 -0.43 9.19 5.99
N VAL A 20 -0.23 9.20 7.31
CA VAL A 20 0.30 8.06 8.07
C VAL A 20 -0.57 7.83 9.31
N ALA A 21 -1.10 6.62 9.44
CA ALA A 21 -1.92 6.19 10.57
C ALA A 21 -1.29 4.96 11.26
N GLY A 22 -1.15 5.01 12.58
CA GLY A 22 -0.70 3.89 13.39
C GLY A 22 0.09 4.27 14.65
N ASP A 23 0.24 3.32 15.56
CA ASP A 23 0.78 3.51 16.91
C ASP A 23 1.95 2.58 17.23
N GLY A 24 2.69 2.16 16.20
CA GLY A 24 3.80 1.23 16.35
C GLY A 24 4.86 1.71 17.37
N VAL A 25 5.70 0.80 17.85
CA VAL A 25 6.71 1.08 18.89
C VAL A 25 7.67 2.24 18.59
N ALA A 26 7.82 2.59 17.32
CA ALA A 26 8.66 3.69 16.85
C ALA A 26 7.85 4.94 16.43
N ALA A 27 6.56 5.02 16.74
CA ALA A 27 5.66 6.08 16.26
C ALA A 27 6.19 7.48 16.55
N GLU A 28 6.65 7.76 17.78
CA GLU A 28 7.21 9.07 18.13
C GLU A 28 8.42 9.43 17.25
N ALA A 29 9.38 8.51 17.11
CA ALA A 29 10.57 8.74 16.28
C ALA A 29 10.21 8.94 14.80
N VAL A 30 9.23 8.18 14.29
CA VAL A 30 8.73 8.31 12.92
C VAL A 30 7.99 9.64 12.73
N HIS A 31 7.16 10.08 13.69
CA HIS A 31 6.45 11.35 13.63
C HIS A 31 7.42 12.53 13.59
N GLN A 32 8.44 12.55 14.45
CA GLN A 32 9.47 13.59 14.44
C GLN A 32 10.24 13.63 13.11
N LEU A 33 10.57 12.46 12.56
CA LEU A 33 11.18 12.36 11.24
C LEU A 33 10.26 12.95 10.16
N LEU A 34 9.01 12.51 10.10
CA LEU A 34 8.07 12.92 9.06
C LEU A 34 7.72 14.40 9.14
N LEU A 35 7.56 14.97 10.33
CA LEU A 35 7.33 16.41 10.51
C LEU A 35 8.47 17.24 9.91
N ARG A 36 9.72 16.83 10.17
CA ARG A 36 10.91 17.51 9.62
C ARG A 36 10.99 17.36 8.10
N GLU A 37 10.83 16.14 7.60
CA GLU A 37 10.98 15.86 6.17
C GLU A 37 9.82 16.46 5.35
N ALA A 38 8.59 16.46 5.87
CA ALA A 38 7.44 17.08 5.21
C ALA A 38 7.65 18.60 5.05
N SER A 39 8.11 19.27 6.11
CA SER A 39 8.47 20.70 6.05
C SER A 39 9.59 20.96 5.04
N ARG A 40 10.64 20.13 5.02
CA ARG A 40 11.76 20.24 4.07
C ARG A 40 11.32 20.04 2.62
N LEU A 41 10.43 19.09 2.37
CA LEU A 41 9.94 18.74 1.04
C LEU A 41 8.80 19.65 0.56
N GLY A 42 8.21 20.44 1.46
CA GLY A 42 7.07 21.31 1.15
C GLY A 42 5.78 20.54 0.85
N ILE A 43 5.57 19.39 1.51
CA ILE A 43 4.37 18.56 1.35
C ILE A 43 3.48 18.66 2.59
N HIS A 44 2.17 18.47 2.43
CA HIS A 44 1.27 18.36 3.57
C HIS A 44 1.43 16.99 4.23
N LEU A 45 1.35 16.96 5.56
CA LEU A 45 1.47 15.74 6.36
C LEU A 45 0.27 15.62 7.31
N GLN A 46 -0.40 14.47 7.24
CA GLN A 46 -1.43 14.07 8.20
C GLN A 46 -0.93 12.86 9.00
N LEU A 47 -0.94 12.99 10.32
CA LEU A 47 -0.56 11.93 11.25
C LEU A 47 -1.77 11.59 12.13
N SER A 48 -2.09 10.31 12.24
CA SER A 48 -3.11 9.80 13.17
C SER A 48 -2.60 8.61 13.96
N ALA A 49 -3.20 8.37 15.12
CA ALA A 49 -2.86 7.25 15.99
C ALA A 49 -3.39 5.92 15.45
N ALA A 50 -3.47 4.91 16.33
CA ALA A 50 -4.21 3.68 16.07
C ALA A 50 -5.63 3.99 15.60
N PHE A 51 -6.15 3.08 14.77
CA PHE A 51 -7.49 3.13 14.23
C PHE A 51 -8.08 1.72 14.23
N GLU A 52 -9.40 1.64 14.20
CA GLU A 52 -10.16 0.42 14.14
C GLU A 52 -10.69 0.18 12.73
N ALA A 53 -11.16 -1.04 12.44
CA ALA A 53 -11.67 -1.39 11.11
C ALA A 53 -12.82 -0.48 10.61
N HIS A 54 -13.61 0.07 11.54
CA HIS A 54 -14.71 0.98 11.19
C HIS A 54 -14.25 2.39 10.78
N ASP A 55 -12.99 2.76 11.06
CA ASP A 55 -12.39 4.04 10.68
C ASP A 55 -11.80 4.01 9.27
N LEU A 56 -11.60 2.82 8.68
CA LEU A 56 -11.00 2.64 7.36
C LEU A 56 -11.68 3.46 6.24
N PRO A 57 -13.03 3.56 6.16
CA PRO A 57 -13.67 4.39 5.14
C PRO A 57 -13.27 5.86 5.22
N GLU A 58 -13.14 6.42 6.42
CA GLU A 58 -12.71 7.80 6.61
C GLU A 58 -11.22 7.97 6.30
N LEU A 59 -10.39 7.01 6.72
CA LEU A 59 -8.96 7.03 6.46
C LEU A 59 -8.61 6.96 4.98
N MET A 60 -9.38 6.18 4.20
CA MET A 60 -9.13 5.95 2.76
C MET A 60 -9.79 6.99 1.85
N ALA A 61 -10.70 7.84 2.35
CA ALA A 61 -11.54 8.71 1.53
C ALA A 61 -10.78 9.68 0.59
N ASP A 62 -9.55 10.02 0.94
CA ASP A 62 -8.67 10.96 0.23
C ASP A 62 -7.30 10.33 -0.13
N VAL A 63 -7.21 9.00 -0.12
CA VAL A 63 -5.98 8.27 -0.46
C VAL A 63 -6.02 7.85 -1.91
N ASP A 64 -5.13 8.41 -2.74
CA ASP A 64 -5.01 8.02 -4.15
C ASP A 64 -4.14 6.77 -4.36
N VAL A 65 -3.13 6.57 -3.50
CA VAL A 65 -2.17 5.46 -3.61
C VAL A 65 -1.76 5.00 -2.21
N MET A 66 -1.87 3.69 -1.95
CA MET A 66 -1.37 3.06 -0.74
C MET A 66 0.11 2.68 -0.90
N TYR A 67 0.87 2.77 0.20
CA TYR A 67 2.27 2.35 0.24
C TYR A 67 2.45 1.25 1.29
N ALA A 68 2.77 0.03 0.85
CA ALA A 68 2.91 -1.14 1.71
C ALA A 68 4.22 -1.89 1.40
N MET A 69 5.35 -1.24 1.68
CA MET A 69 6.68 -1.84 1.53
C MET A 69 7.35 -2.14 2.86
N TYR A 70 8.09 -3.26 2.89
CA TYR A 70 8.73 -3.81 4.08
C TYR A 70 10.18 -4.19 3.79
N GLU A 71 11.03 -4.16 4.81
CA GLU A 71 12.40 -4.65 4.67
C GLU A 71 12.39 -6.14 4.28
N PRO A 72 13.02 -6.56 3.15
CA PRO A 72 12.98 -7.93 2.68
C PRO A 72 13.55 -8.95 3.68
N GLN A 73 14.46 -8.51 4.56
CA GLN A 73 15.05 -9.35 5.60
C GLN A 73 14.09 -9.64 6.76
N ARG A 74 12.91 -9.00 6.83
CA ARG A 74 11.87 -9.42 7.78
C ARG A 74 11.40 -10.83 7.42
N GLY A 75 11.68 -11.77 8.31
CA GLY A 75 11.58 -13.21 8.04
C GLY A 75 10.23 -13.66 7.47
N ASN A 76 9.12 -13.02 7.85
CA ASN A 76 7.80 -13.43 7.35
C ASN A 76 7.52 -12.98 5.91
N ILE A 77 8.16 -11.93 5.39
CA ILE A 77 8.00 -11.50 3.98
C ILE A 77 8.54 -12.58 3.05
N VAL A 78 9.73 -13.12 3.36
CA VAL A 78 10.33 -14.25 2.63
C VAL A 78 9.49 -15.52 2.76
N GLN A 79 8.71 -15.65 3.84
CA GLN A 79 7.80 -16.78 4.06
C GLN A 79 6.43 -16.61 3.39
N GLY A 80 6.23 -15.57 2.57
CA GLY A 80 4.97 -15.36 1.84
C GLY A 80 3.90 -14.61 2.62
N ALA A 81 4.27 -13.82 3.63
CA ALA A 81 3.32 -12.93 4.29
C ALA A 81 2.74 -11.90 3.30
N LEU A 82 1.42 -11.75 3.33
CA LEU A 82 0.71 -10.77 2.50
C LEU A 82 0.25 -9.59 3.36
N PRO A 83 0.45 -8.34 2.91
CA PRO A 83 0.05 -7.17 3.68
C PRO A 83 -1.46 -6.95 3.56
N VAL A 84 -2.19 -7.06 4.68
CA VAL A 84 -3.63 -6.76 4.74
C VAL A 84 -3.95 -5.36 4.20
N LYS A 85 -3.05 -4.39 4.41
CA LYS A 85 -3.18 -3.01 3.90
C LYS A 85 -3.36 -2.90 2.39
N MET A 86 -2.77 -3.82 1.62
CA MET A 86 -2.94 -3.86 0.17
C MET A 86 -4.37 -4.22 -0.21
N PHE A 87 -4.97 -5.18 0.51
CA PHE A 87 -6.34 -5.62 0.28
C PHE A 87 -7.36 -4.62 0.83
N ASP A 88 -7.08 -4.01 1.99
CA ASP A 88 -7.91 -2.93 2.54
C ASP A 88 -7.98 -1.78 1.53
N ALA A 89 -6.83 -1.30 1.03
CA ALA A 89 -6.77 -0.26 0.00
C ALA A 89 -7.55 -0.65 -1.27
N ALA A 90 -7.31 -1.85 -1.79
CA ALA A 90 -8.02 -2.36 -2.97
C ALA A 90 -9.55 -2.40 -2.79
N SER A 91 -10.05 -2.69 -1.58
CA SER A 91 -11.49 -2.68 -1.29
C SER A 91 -12.15 -1.30 -1.40
N PHE A 92 -11.35 -0.22 -1.31
CA PHE A 92 -11.76 1.15 -1.56
C PHE A 92 -11.36 1.65 -2.96
N GLY A 93 -10.88 0.76 -3.83
CA GLY A 93 -10.42 1.10 -5.18
C GLY A 93 -9.03 1.75 -5.22
N VAL A 94 -8.28 1.72 -4.12
CA VAL A 94 -6.97 2.37 -4.00
C VAL A 94 -5.85 1.40 -4.39
N PRO A 95 -5.04 1.70 -5.42
CA PRO A 95 -3.91 0.88 -5.81
C PRO A 95 -2.74 0.99 -4.82
N THR A 96 -1.91 -0.06 -4.74
CA THR A 96 -0.82 -0.15 -3.77
C THR A 96 0.56 -0.30 -4.40
N VAL A 97 1.57 0.39 -3.87
CA VAL A 97 2.98 0.07 -4.12
C VAL A 97 3.49 -0.93 -3.06
N VAL A 98 3.98 -2.09 -3.51
CA VAL A 98 4.50 -3.18 -2.66
C VAL A 98 5.94 -3.56 -3.06
N ASN A 99 6.60 -4.45 -2.31
CA ASN A 99 7.90 -4.96 -2.75
C ASN A 99 7.79 -5.84 -4.00
N SER A 100 8.78 -5.76 -4.88
CA SER A 100 9.04 -6.77 -5.91
C SER A 100 9.67 -8.04 -5.33
N ASP A 101 9.80 -9.06 -6.18
CA ASP A 101 10.58 -10.28 -5.92
C ASP A 101 10.14 -11.06 -4.68
N CYS A 102 8.83 -11.03 -4.39
CA CYS A 102 8.21 -11.78 -3.32
C CYS A 102 6.74 -12.05 -3.64
N LEU A 103 6.12 -12.98 -2.90
CA LEU A 103 4.74 -13.42 -3.14
C LEU A 103 3.73 -12.26 -3.17
N MET A 104 3.88 -11.26 -2.31
CA MET A 104 2.97 -10.10 -2.33
C MET A 104 3.10 -9.27 -3.62
N GLY A 105 4.30 -9.19 -4.20
CA GLY A 105 4.51 -8.52 -5.49
C GLY A 105 3.88 -9.31 -6.65
N GLU A 106 3.99 -10.63 -6.62
CA GLU A 106 3.34 -11.53 -7.59
C GLU A 106 1.81 -11.37 -7.54
N ILE A 107 1.20 -11.48 -6.35
CA ILE A 107 -0.25 -11.33 -6.17
C ILE A 107 -0.72 -9.92 -6.54
N CYS A 108 0.05 -8.89 -6.20
CA CYS A 108 -0.26 -7.51 -6.55
C CYS A 108 -0.42 -7.33 -8.07
N LEU A 109 0.44 -7.98 -8.86
CA LEU A 109 0.36 -7.97 -10.32
C LEU A 109 -0.76 -8.86 -10.86
N GLU A 110 -0.88 -10.09 -10.36
CA GLU A 110 -1.86 -11.07 -10.85
C GLU A 110 -3.30 -10.61 -10.64
N GLU A 111 -3.57 -9.94 -9.52
CA GLU A 111 -4.89 -9.43 -9.17
C GLU A 111 -5.07 -7.94 -9.49
N ALA A 112 -4.11 -7.32 -10.20
CA ALA A 112 -4.14 -5.91 -10.61
C ALA A 112 -4.39 -4.93 -9.45
N LEU A 113 -3.79 -5.19 -8.28
CA LEU A 113 -3.97 -4.40 -7.05
C LEU A 113 -2.98 -3.23 -6.92
N GLY A 114 -2.03 -3.11 -7.85
CA GLY A 114 -1.05 -2.04 -7.87
C GLY A 114 0.24 -2.38 -8.61
N VAL A 115 1.36 -1.84 -8.13
CA VAL A 115 2.68 -1.97 -8.79
C VAL A 115 3.76 -2.36 -7.78
N PRO A 116 4.50 -3.47 -8.00
CA PRO A 116 5.66 -3.79 -7.20
C PRO A 116 6.87 -2.93 -7.56
N ALA A 117 7.69 -2.59 -6.57
CA ALA A 117 8.96 -1.88 -6.74
C ALA A 117 10.08 -2.52 -5.90
N PRO A 118 11.35 -2.49 -6.36
CA PRO A 118 12.48 -2.99 -5.60
C PRO A 118 12.68 -2.23 -4.29
N TRP A 119 12.92 -2.98 -3.22
CA TRP A 119 13.29 -2.37 -1.94
C TRP A 119 14.64 -1.67 -2.04
N GLY A 120 14.72 -0.44 -1.54
CA GLY A 120 15.96 0.34 -1.54
C GLY A 120 16.25 1.06 -2.85
N ASP A 121 15.29 1.12 -3.78
CA ASP A 121 15.38 1.84 -5.05
C ASP A 121 14.38 3.02 -5.09
N PRO A 122 14.76 4.21 -4.60
CA PRO A 122 13.88 5.38 -4.58
C PRO A 122 13.33 5.78 -5.96
N GLU A 123 14.13 5.62 -7.02
CA GLU A 123 13.77 5.94 -8.39
C GLU A 123 12.63 5.05 -8.88
N ALA A 124 12.75 3.73 -8.68
CA ALA A 124 11.69 2.78 -9.02
C ALA A 124 10.41 3.02 -8.21
N ILE A 125 10.56 3.31 -6.92
CA ILE A 125 9.41 3.63 -6.04
C ILE A 125 8.73 4.92 -6.50
N SER A 126 9.49 5.94 -6.87
CA SER A 126 8.98 7.22 -7.37
C SER A 126 8.21 7.02 -8.68
N ALA A 127 8.78 6.24 -9.60
CA ALA A 127 8.11 5.88 -10.85
C ALA A 127 6.80 5.09 -10.61
N ALA A 128 6.80 4.14 -9.67
CA ALA A 128 5.61 3.38 -9.30
C ALA A 128 4.50 4.30 -8.75
N LEU A 129 4.82 5.17 -7.80
CA LEU A 129 3.88 6.16 -7.24
C LEU A 129 3.25 7.03 -8.34
N LEU A 130 4.08 7.55 -9.27
CA LEU A 130 3.60 8.37 -10.38
C LEU A 130 2.75 7.59 -11.38
N SER A 131 3.06 6.31 -11.61
CA SER A 131 2.30 5.45 -12.53
C SER A 131 0.89 5.12 -12.03
N LEU A 132 0.71 5.06 -10.72
CA LEU A 132 -0.57 4.76 -10.08
C LEU A 132 -1.46 6.00 -9.89
N ARG A 133 -0.90 7.21 -10.09
CA ARG A 133 -1.63 8.47 -9.92
C ARG A 133 -2.85 8.53 -10.85
N GLY A 134 -4.04 8.60 -10.26
CA GLY A 134 -5.31 8.65 -10.99
C GLY A 134 -5.75 7.31 -11.59
N THR A 135 -5.14 6.21 -11.16
CA THR A 135 -5.62 4.85 -11.44
C THR A 135 -6.44 4.35 -10.26
N ASN A 136 -7.37 3.43 -10.52
CA ASN A 136 -8.17 2.78 -9.50
C ASN A 136 -8.05 1.27 -9.63
N VAL A 137 -8.18 0.58 -8.52
CA VAL A 137 -8.40 -0.86 -8.48
C VAL A 137 -9.89 -1.11 -8.66
N GLU A 138 -10.24 -1.94 -9.65
CA GLU A 138 -11.63 -2.38 -9.82
C GLU A 138 -11.82 -3.69 -9.04
N PRO A 139 -12.75 -3.74 -8.08
CA PRO A 139 -13.10 -4.99 -7.42
C PRO A 139 -13.54 -6.01 -8.48
N THR A 140 -12.93 -7.20 -8.47
CA THR A 140 -13.36 -8.27 -9.36
C THR A 140 -14.48 -9.07 -8.70
N ASP A 141 -15.47 -9.52 -9.49
CA ASP A 141 -16.55 -10.41 -9.02
C ASP A 141 -16.06 -11.84 -8.71
N ARG A 142 -14.75 -12.09 -8.79
CA ARG A 142 -14.12 -13.40 -8.57
C ARG A 142 -14.48 -14.03 -7.23
N GLY A 143 -14.77 -13.24 -6.20
CA GLY A 143 -15.22 -13.77 -4.90
C GLY A 143 -16.52 -14.57 -5.00
N LEU A 144 -17.49 -14.07 -5.77
CA LEU A 144 -18.76 -14.75 -6.03
C LEU A 144 -18.54 -15.98 -6.93
N GLU A 145 -17.66 -15.86 -7.93
CA GLU A 145 -17.31 -16.98 -8.81
C GLU A 145 -16.64 -18.12 -8.03
N GLN A 146 -15.69 -17.81 -7.14
CA GLN A 146 -15.01 -18.79 -6.30
C GLN A 146 -15.95 -19.42 -5.27
N GLN A 147 -16.82 -18.63 -4.63
CA GLN A 147 -17.84 -19.17 -3.75
C GLN A 147 -18.73 -20.17 -4.49
N THR A 148 -19.18 -19.81 -5.69
CA THR A 148 -20.01 -20.67 -6.55
C THR A 148 -19.25 -21.95 -6.93
N ALA A 149 -17.99 -21.83 -7.34
CA ALA A 149 -17.14 -22.97 -7.70
C ALA A 149 -16.89 -23.91 -6.52
N LEU A 150 -16.67 -23.36 -5.32
CA LEU A 150 -16.51 -24.14 -4.10
C LEU A 150 -17.79 -24.91 -3.74
N ILE A 151 -18.95 -24.24 -3.79
CA ILE A 151 -20.24 -24.89 -3.55
C ILE A 151 -20.44 -26.04 -4.53
N ALA A 152 -20.24 -25.82 -5.84
CA ALA A 152 -20.36 -26.85 -6.86
C ALA A 152 -19.40 -28.03 -6.63
N ALA A 153 -18.16 -27.76 -6.23
CA ALA A 153 -17.19 -28.80 -5.91
C ALA A 153 -17.63 -29.64 -4.69
N VAL A 154 -18.15 -29.01 -3.64
CA VAL A 154 -18.67 -29.72 -2.45
C VAL A 154 -19.91 -30.54 -2.81
N GLU A 155 -20.84 -30.01 -3.59
CA GLU A 155 -22.02 -30.75 -4.06
C GLU A 155 -21.65 -31.98 -4.90
N SER A 156 -20.58 -31.91 -5.69
CA SER A 156 -20.11 -33.05 -6.50
C SER A 156 -19.51 -34.21 -5.68
N LEU A 157 -19.20 -33.96 -4.39
CA LEU A 157 -18.64 -34.95 -3.46
C LEU A 157 -19.71 -35.61 -2.58
N LEU A 158 -20.96 -35.13 -2.61
CA LEU A 158 -22.11 -35.63 -1.85
C LEU A 158 -22.98 -36.56 -2.72
#